data_AF-A0A2U1K571-F1
#
_entry.id   AF-A0A2U1K571-F1
#
_cell.length_a   1.000
_cell.length_b   1.000
_cell.length_c   1.000
_cell.angle_alpha   90.00
_cell.angle_beta   90.00
_cell.angle_gamma   90.00
#
_symmetry.space_group_name_H-M   'P 1'
#
loop_
_entity.id
_entity.type
_entity.pdbx_description
1 polymer ?
#
loop_
_entity_poly.entity_id
_entity_poly.type
_entity_poly.pdbx_seq_one_letter_code
_entity_poly.pdbx_strand_id
1 'polypeptide(L)' 'MLWIVTQDKQSLINVKEVTVNGKKIEGVIGSASLDHWGKILGKYESNERALEILNEIFTKIEETSGISVTFTMPNE' A
#
# COMPACT_ATOMS: atom_id res chain seq x y z
N MET A 1 0.42 -0.10 -13.04
CA MET A 1 0.42 1.01 -12.05
C MET A 1 -0.37 0.58 -10.82
N LEU A 2 0.14 0.78 -9.60
CA LEU A 2 -0.59 0.47 -8.37
C LEU A 2 -1.10 1.76 -7.72
N TRP A 3 -2.40 1.84 -7.51
CA TRP A 3 -3.08 2.96 -6.88
C TRP A 3 -3.72 2.50 -5.57
N ILE A 4 -3.41 3.19 -4.47
CA ILE A 4 -3.89 2.83 -3.15
C ILE A 4 -4.68 3.98 -2.54
N VAL A 5 -5.90 3.68 -2.09
CA VAL A 5 -6.65 4.54 -1.19
C VAL A 5 -6.19 4.25 0.24
N THR A 6 -5.76 5.29 0.95
CA THR A 6 -5.31 5.18 2.34
C THR A 6 -6.46 4.77 3.26
N GLN A 7 -6.13 4.13 4.38
CA GLN A 7 -7.11 3.58 5.33
C GLN A 7 -8.03 4.66 5.91
N ASP A 8 -7.50 5.87 6.12
CA ASP A 8 -8.27 7.04 6.54
C ASP A 8 -9.16 7.63 5.43
N LYS A 9 -9.07 7.11 4.21
CA LYS A 9 -9.79 7.52 2.99
C LYS A 9 -9.53 8.96 2.57
N GLN A 10 -8.47 9.58 3.07
CA GLN A 10 -8.14 10.97 2.74
C GLN A 10 -7.22 11.11 1.52
N SER A 11 -6.68 10.01 0.99
CA SER A 11 -5.73 10.07 -0.12
C SER A 11 -5.84 8.87 -1.05
N LEU A 12 -5.69 9.15 -2.34
CA LEU A 12 -5.46 8.18 -3.41
C LEU A 12 -4.05 8.45 -3.95
N ILE A 13 -3.16 7.46 -3.86
CA ILE A 13 -1.76 7.63 -4.24
C ILE A 13 -1.28 6.53 -5.18
N ASN A 14 -0.49 6.91 -6.18
CA ASN A 14 0.24 5.97 -6.99
C ASN A 14 1.52 5.57 -6.24
N VAL A 15 1.66 4.29 -5.93
CA VAL A 15 2.81 3.76 -5.19
C VAL A 15 3.71 2.96 -6.11
N LYS A 16 5.02 3.03 -5.85
CA LYS A 16 6.07 2.26 -6.49
C LYS A 16 6.47 1.04 -5.67
N GLU A 17 6.41 1.17 -4.35
CA GLU A 17 6.72 0.11 -3.39
C GLU A 17 5.70 0.15 -2.25
N VAL A 18 5.37 -1.02 -1.71
CA VAL A 18 4.56 -1.19 -0.50
C VAL A 18 5.36 -2.07 0.46
N THR A 19 5.63 -1.55 1.66
CA THR A 19 6.48 -2.19 2.66
C THR A 19 5.77 -2.27 4.01
N VAL A 20 5.91 -3.40 4.70
CA VAL A 20 5.40 -3.60 6.06
C VAL A 20 6.48 -3.23 7.06
N ASN A 21 6.16 -2.31 7.97
CA ASN A 21 7.01 -1.87 9.07
C ASN A 21 6.29 -2.12 10.40
N GLY A 22 6.41 -3.36 10.88
CA GLY A 22 5.64 -3.85 12.02
C GLY A 22 4.14 -3.80 11.75
N LYS A 23 3.42 -2.95 12.48
CA LYS A 23 1.96 -2.80 12.37
C LYS A 23 1.52 -1.82 11.26
N LYS A 24 2.47 -1.21 10.55
CA LYS A 24 2.18 -0.17 9.55
C LYS A 24 2.50 -0.69 8.16
N ILE A 25 1.71 -0.25 7.19
CA ILE A 25 2.02 -0.40 5.78
C ILE A 25 2.39 0.97 5.23
N GLU A 26 3.56 1.05 4.63
CA GLU A 26 4.13 2.27 4.05
C GLU A 26 4.20 2.12 2.53
N GLY A 27 3.82 3.17 1.81
CA GLY A 27 3.89 3.23 0.35
C GLY A 27 4.91 4.27 -0.09
N VAL A 28 5.83 3.89 -0.96
CA VAL A 28 6.81 4.80 -1.56
C VAL A 28 6.22 5.38 -2.84
N ILE A 29 6.07 6.70 -2.91
CA ILE A 29 5.45 7.41 -4.05
C ILE A 29 6.52 7.76 -5.09
N GLY A 30 7.75 8.05 -4.65
CA GLY A 30 8.86 8.35 -5.53
C GLY A 30 10.20 8.39 -4.81
N SER A 31 11.25 8.17 -5.59
CA SER A 31 12.64 8.39 -5.21
C SER A 31 13.22 9.44 -6.17
N ALA A 32 13.11 10.71 -5.80
CA ALA A 32 14.05 11.69 -6.34
C ALA A 32 15.28 11.65 -5.43
N SER A 33 16.46 11.72 -6.03
CA SER A 33 17.81 11.36 -5.57
C SER A 33 18.26 11.72 -4.14
N LEU A 34 17.47 12.43 -3.32
CA LEU A 34 17.82 12.80 -1.95
C LEU A 34 16.69 12.67 -0.92
N ASP A 35 15.44 12.40 -1.31
CA ASP A 35 14.32 12.25 -0.36
C ASP A 35 13.43 11.06 -0.75
N HIS A 36 13.35 10.07 0.15
CA HIS A 36 12.41 8.96 0.03
C HIS A 36 11.02 9.46 0.45
N TRP A 37 10.15 9.74 -0.50
CA TRP A 37 8.78 10.20 -0.20
C TRP A 37 7.87 9.00 0.02
N GLY A 38 7.78 8.60 1.29
CA GLY A 38 6.88 7.56 1.78
C GLY A 38 5.61 8.13 2.42
N LYS A 39 4.51 7.37 2.38
CA LYS A 39 3.28 7.66 3.12
C LYS A 39 2.78 6.42 3.84
N ILE A 40 2.30 6.58 5.07
CA ILE A 40 1.58 5.51 5.77
C ILE A 40 0.26 5.30 5.05
N LEU A 41 0.06 4.08 4.52
CA LEU A 41 -1.14 3.69 3.81
C LEU A 41 -2.21 3.18 4.76
N GLY A 42 -1.80 2.46 5.80
CA GLY A 42 -2.67 1.90 6.82
C GLY A 42 -1.87 1.43 8.03
N LYS A 43 -2.57 1.25 9.16
CA LYS A 43 -2.04 0.73 10.41
C LYS A 43 -3.01 -0.31 10.97
N TYR A 44 -2.47 -1.45 11.36
CA TYR A 44 -3.24 -2.61 11.81
C TYR A 44 -2.91 -2.97 13.26
N GLU A 45 -3.66 -3.91 13.82
CA GLU A 45 -3.51 -4.34 15.20
C GLU A 45 -2.26 -5.19 15.44
N SER A 46 -1.77 -5.88 14.41
CA SER A 46 -0.67 -6.84 14.48
C SER A 46 0.22 -6.76 13.23
N ASN A 47 1.42 -7.33 13.31
CA ASN A 47 2.33 -7.43 12.16
C ASN A 47 1.81 -8.47 11.16
N GLU A 48 1.21 -9.54 11.68
CA GLU A 48 0.55 -10.60 10.94
C GLU A 48 -0.55 -10.01 10.05
N ARG A 49 -1.43 -9.16 10.59
CA ARG A 49 -2.48 -8.51 9.81
C ARG A 49 -1.90 -7.60 8.72
N ALA A 50 -0.86 -6.84 9.04
CA ALA A 50 -0.20 -6.00 8.03
C ALA A 50 0.41 -6.83 6.88
N LEU A 51 0.98 -8.01 7.17
CA LEU A 51 1.48 -8.94 6.17
C LEU A 51 0.36 -9.59 5.35
N GLU A 52 -0.77 -9.93 5.97
CA GLU A 52 -1.96 -10.42 5.26
C GLU A 52 -2.43 -9.39 4.23
N ILE A 53 -2.55 -8.11 4.61
CA ILE A 53 -2.94 -7.06 3.67
C ILE A 53 -1.92 -6.88 2.55
N LEU A 54 -0.62 -6.99 2.83
CA LEU A 54 0.39 -6.97 1.77
C LEU A 54 0.17 -8.12 0.77
N ASN A 55 -0.17 -9.32 1.27
CA ASN A 55 -0.48 -10.46 0.43
C ASN A 55 -1.79 -10.25 -0.36
N GLU A 56 -2.83 -9.66 0.24
CA GLU A 56 -4.06 -9.28 -0.47
C GLU A 56 -3.78 -8.32 -1.63
N ILE A 57 -2.90 -7.33 -1.43
CA ILE A 57 -2.45 -6.42 -2.49
C ILE A 57 -1.74 -7.19 -3.60
N PHE A 58 -0.84 -8.11 -3.24
CA PHE A 58 -0.12 -8.95 -4.19
C PHE A 58 -1.07 -9.80 -5.04
N THR A 59 -1.98 -10.56 -4.40
CA THR A 59 -2.99 -11.36 -5.11
C THR A 59 -3.85 -10.49 -6.02
N LYS A 60 -4.25 -9.30 -5.56
CA LYS A 60 -5.02 -8.36 -6.40
C LYS A 60 -4.27 -7.93 -7.65
N ILE A 61 -2.95 -7.76 -7.56
CA ILE A 61 -2.10 -7.44 -8.70
C ILE A 61 -2.06 -8.63 -9.67
N GLU A 62 -1.89 -9.86 -9.18
CA GLU A 62 -1.86 -11.06 -10.02
C GLU A 62 -3.17 -11.33 -10.75
N GLU A 63 -4.32 -11.11 -10.08
CA GLU A 63 -5.65 -11.30 -10.67
C GLU A 63 -6.01 -10.23 -11.71
N THR A 64 -5.34 -9.08 -11.67
CA THR A 64 -5.68 -7.94 -12.53
C THR A 64 -4.86 -7.97 -13.81
N SER A 65 -5.50 -8.29 -14.94
CA SER A 65 -4.90 -8.27 -16.29
C SER A 65 -4.78 -6.88 -16.93
N GLY A 66 -5.05 -5.81 -16.17
CA GLY A 66 -5.07 -4.43 -16.64
C GLY A 66 -3.78 -3.64 -16.44
N ILE A 67 -3.70 -2.46 -17.06
CA ILE A 67 -2.55 -1.53 -16.97
C ILE A 67 -2.44 -0.88 -15.57
N SER A 68 -3.54 -0.86 -14.82
CA SER A 68 -3.63 -0.30 -13.48
C SER A 68 -4.40 -1.19 -12.52
N VAL A 69 -3.87 -1.32 -11.30
CA VAL A 69 -4.47 -2.00 -10.16
C VAL A 69 -4.87 -0.92 -9.15
N THR A 70 -6.07 -1.05 -8.61
CA THR A 70 -6.56 -0.18 -7.54
C THR A 70 -6.83 -1.03 -6.30
N PHE A 71 -6.43 -0.53 -5.14
CA PHE A 71 -6.62 -1.20 -3.86
C PHE A 71 -7.06 -0.18 -2.81
N THR A 72 -8.00 -0.55 -1.95
CA THR A 72 -8.43 0.30 -0.82
C THR A 72 -7.99 -0.38 0.45
N MET A 73 -7.20 0.31 1.26
CA MET A 73 -6.74 -0.23 2.55
C MET A 73 -7.95 -0.53 3.45
N PRO A 74 -8.09 -1.76 3.97
CA PRO A 74 -9.17 -2.11 4.88
C PRO A 74 -9.03 -1.43 6.24
N ASN A 75 -10.16 -1.23 6.91
CA ASN A 75 -10.21 -0.60 8.23
C ASN A 75 -9.82 -1.55 9.38
N GLU A 76 -9.82 -2.85 9.12
CA GLU A 76 -9.58 -3.95 10.08
C GLU A 76 -8.52 -4.90 9.52
#